data_AF-A0A7M3M773-F1
#
_entry.id   AF-A0A7M3M773-F1
#
_cell.length_a   1.000
_cell.length_b   1.000
_cell.length_c   1.000
_cell.angle_alpha   90.00
_cell.angle_beta   90.00
_cell.angle_gamma   90.00
#
_symmetry.space_group_name_H-M   'P 1'
#
loop_
_entity.id
_entity.type
_entity.pdbx_description
1 polymer ?
#
loop_
_entity_poly.entity_id
_entity_poly.type
_entity_poly.pdbx_seq_one_letter_code
_entity_poly.pdbx_strand_id
1 'polypeptide(L)'
;MSGMDEITGRRRRFAEAAREERPDLALLCLLVGAEADPELDETGIDAAQIELDRLAGLLPYAPGDPEAWATAVARLLGERCDFRGAPADYRRLESSLLHQVLRRRRGLPILLSVVWLEVARRAGAPVYGVALPGHFVVGFGDPHGRHVLADPFDGGRPLSGEDAAFLVAGATGAPLDPSMMAPATPLEIVLRVLNNIRAWAAARPERTDVQLWAVELSLLLPSHPARLRYERAQLLVQRGDFTHGAQELEDYAEVLAPMEPNTAESLRRQARAARAMLN
;
A
#
# COMPACT_ATOMS: atom_id res chain seq x y z
N MET A 1 -29.62 0.46 10.31
CA MET A 1 -28.23 0.48 10.80
C MET A 1 -27.45 1.36 9.85
N SER A 2 -26.83 2.41 10.38
CA SER A 2 -26.34 3.57 9.61
C SER A 2 -25.03 3.23 8.89
N GLY A 3 -24.75 3.83 7.72
CA GLY A 3 -23.48 3.65 7.01
C GLY A 3 -22.24 4.02 7.84
N MET A 4 -22.40 4.81 8.91
CA MET A 4 -21.34 5.12 9.88
C MET A 4 -20.93 3.89 10.72
N ASP A 5 -21.88 3.03 11.10
CA ASP A 5 -21.61 1.82 11.87
C ASP A 5 -20.83 0.80 11.03
N GLU A 6 -21.10 0.78 9.73
CA GLU A 6 -20.47 -0.11 8.76
C GLU A 6 -19.01 0.30 8.45
N ILE A 7 -18.75 1.59 8.24
CA ILE A 7 -17.38 2.14 8.11
C ILE A 7 -16.58 1.85 9.39
N THR A 8 -17.19 2.04 10.56
CA THR A 8 -16.55 1.74 11.84
C THR A 8 -16.24 0.24 11.97
N GLY A 9 -17.11 -0.64 11.46
CA GLY A 9 -16.89 -2.08 11.39
C GLY A 9 -15.70 -2.46 10.49
N ARG A 10 -15.64 -1.93 9.26
CA ARG A 10 -14.54 -2.21 8.31
C ARG A 10 -13.18 -1.78 8.86
N ARG A 11 -13.09 -0.56 9.41
CA ARG A 11 -11.85 -0.04 10.00
C ARG A 11 -11.41 -0.83 11.23
N ARG A 12 -12.35 -1.29 12.06
CA ARG A 12 -12.04 -2.18 13.18
C ARG A 12 -11.42 -3.49 12.71
N ARG A 13 -12.05 -4.14 11.72
CA ARG A 13 -11.54 -5.39 11.13
C ARG A 13 -10.13 -5.21 10.53
N PHE A 14 -9.89 -4.10 9.82
CA PHE A 14 -8.56 -3.77 9.32
C PHE A 14 -7.52 -3.65 10.45
N ALA A 15 -7.87 -2.95 11.53
CA ALA A 15 -6.98 -2.76 12.67
C ALA A 15 -6.72 -4.06 13.46
N GLU A 16 -7.70 -4.98 13.50
CA GLU A 16 -7.55 -6.31 14.09
C GLU A 16 -6.61 -7.17 13.25
N ALA A 17 -6.86 -7.28 11.93
CA ALA A 17 -6.03 -8.02 11.00
C ALA A 17 -4.57 -7.51 10.97
N ALA A 18 -4.37 -6.19 11.07
CA ALA A 18 -3.04 -5.59 11.10
C ALA A 18 -2.24 -5.90 12.39
N ARG A 19 -2.91 -6.33 13.47
CA ARG A 19 -2.30 -6.68 14.76
C ARG A 19 -2.10 -8.18 14.96
N GLU A 20 -2.54 -9.00 14.00
CA GLU A 20 -2.27 -10.44 14.03
C GLU A 20 -0.76 -10.71 14.05
N GLU A 21 -0.35 -11.84 14.64
CA GLU A 21 1.06 -12.25 14.69
C GLU A 21 1.67 -12.38 13.29
N ARG A 22 0.83 -12.78 12.31
CA ARG A 22 1.18 -12.89 10.90
C ARG A 22 0.11 -12.23 10.05
N PRO A 23 0.17 -10.89 9.85
CA PRO A 23 -0.86 -10.18 9.11
C PRO A 23 -0.99 -10.68 7.68
N ASP A 24 -2.23 -11.02 7.28
CA ASP A 24 -2.54 -11.42 5.90
C ASP A 24 -2.52 -10.20 4.98
N LEU A 25 -1.51 -10.15 4.10
CA LEU A 25 -1.31 -9.06 3.15
C LEU A 25 -2.47 -8.92 2.16
N ALA A 26 -2.99 -10.03 1.63
CA ALA A 26 -4.11 -10.00 0.68
C ALA A 26 -5.36 -9.43 1.35
N LEU A 27 -5.69 -9.91 2.55
CA LEU A 27 -6.83 -9.44 3.32
C LEU A 27 -6.71 -7.95 3.63
N LEU A 28 -5.55 -7.49 4.11
CA LEU A 28 -5.34 -6.07 4.40
C LEU A 28 -5.53 -5.20 3.15
N CYS A 29 -5.00 -5.62 2.00
CA CYS A 29 -5.20 -4.89 0.74
C CYS A 29 -6.67 -4.93 0.25
N LEU A 30 -7.41 -5.99 0.52
CA LEU A 30 -8.85 -6.08 0.21
C LEU A 30 -9.68 -5.18 1.14
N LEU A 31 -9.34 -5.10 2.42
CA LEU A 31 -9.98 -4.19 3.38
C LEU A 31 -9.71 -2.72 3.05
N VAL A 32 -8.51 -2.39 2.53
CA VAL A 32 -8.25 -1.07 1.90
C VAL A 32 -9.17 -0.85 0.70
N GLY A 33 -9.38 -1.88 -0.12
CA GLY A 33 -10.32 -1.87 -1.24
C GLY A 33 -11.76 -1.56 -0.79
N ALA A 34 -12.22 -2.17 0.29
CA ALA A 34 -13.58 -2.02 0.83
C ALA A 34 -13.84 -0.63 1.44
N GLU A 35 -12.80 0.08 1.86
CA GLU A 35 -12.93 1.48 2.27
C GLU A 35 -13.15 2.40 1.06
N ALA A 36 -12.53 2.10 -0.08
CA ALA A 36 -12.65 2.88 -1.31
C ALA A 36 -13.91 2.55 -2.12
N ASP A 37 -14.41 1.32 -2.01
CA ASP A 37 -15.49 0.76 -2.81
C ASP A 37 -16.51 0.08 -1.89
N PRO A 38 -17.59 0.79 -1.51
CA PRO A 38 -18.62 0.24 -0.62
C PRO A 38 -19.36 -0.98 -1.18
N GLU A 39 -19.26 -1.25 -2.50
CA GLU A 39 -19.84 -2.45 -3.10
C GLU A 39 -18.98 -3.70 -2.86
N LEU A 40 -17.73 -3.55 -2.40
CA LEU A 40 -16.88 -4.68 -2.01
C LEU A 40 -17.27 -5.18 -0.61
N ASP A 41 -18.23 -6.09 -0.57
CA ASP A 41 -18.69 -6.80 0.62
C ASP A 41 -17.83 -8.06 0.92
N GLU A 42 -18.23 -8.83 1.94
CA GLU A 42 -17.55 -10.08 2.31
C GLU A 42 -17.50 -11.08 1.15
N THR A 43 -18.57 -11.18 0.36
CA THR A 43 -18.61 -12.07 -0.81
C THR A 43 -17.57 -11.66 -1.85
N GLY A 44 -17.39 -10.36 -2.07
CA GLY A 44 -16.37 -9.82 -2.96
C GLY A 44 -14.94 -10.06 -2.45
N ILE A 45 -14.72 -9.95 -1.14
CA ILE A 45 -13.43 -10.29 -0.50
C ILE A 45 -13.13 -11.78 -0.70
N ASP A 46 -14.09 -12.66 -0.42
CA ASP A 46 -13.94 -14.11 -0.59
C ASP A 46 -13.67 -14.47 -2.06
N ALA A 47 -14.39 -13.86 -3.00
CA ALA A 47 -14.17 -14.07 -4.43
C ALA A 47 -12.76 -13.67 -4.88
N ALA A 48 -12.21 -12.58 -4.32
CA ALA A 48 -10.84 -12.17 -4.60
C ALA A 48 -9.80 -13.15 -4.04
N GLN A 49 -10.02 -13.68 -2.83
CA GLN A 49 -9.15 -14.70 -2.23
C GLN A 49 -9.20 -16.01 -3.04
N ILE A 50 -10.41 -16.44 -3.46
CA ILE A 50 -10.61 -17.61 -4.33
C ILE A 50 -9.89 -17.44 -5.67
N GLU A 51 -9.91 -16.24 -6.26
CA GLU A 51 -9.18 -15.98 -7.51
C GLU A 51 -7.66 -16.09 -7.32
N LEU A 52 -7.12 -15.62 -6.18
CA LEU A 52 -5.70 -15.79 -5.86
C LEU A 52 -5.33 -17.27 -5.68
N ASP A 53 -6.17 -18.04 -4.99
CA ASP A 53 -5.99 -19.50 -4.83
C ASP A 53 -6.07 -20.23 -6.17
N ARG A 54 -7.05 -19.85 -7.02
CA ARG A 54 -7.22 -20.42 -8.36
C ARG A 54 -5.98 -20.15 -9.23
N LEU A 55 -5.45 -18.93 -9.20
CA LEU A 55 -4.22 -18.58 -9.92
C LEU A 55 -3.02 -19.37 -9.38
N ALA A 56 -2.90 -19.51 -8.05
CA ALA A 56 -1.83 -20.30 -7.44
C ALA A 56 -1.88 -21.77 -7.88
N GLY A 57 -3.08 -22.36 -7.96
CA GLY A 57 -3.30 -23.72 -8.44
C GLY A 57 -2.97 -23.96 -9.93
N LEU A 58 -2.73 -22.89 -10.71
CA LEU A 58 -2.27 -22.99 -12.10
C LEU A 58 -0.74 -23.01 -12.22
N LEU A 59 0.01 -22.74 -11.14
CA LEU A 59 1.47 -22.82 -11.16
C LEU A 59 1.94 -24.29 -11.09
N PRO A 60 3.09 -24.59 -11.71
CA PRO A 60 3.68 -25.92 -11.58
C PRO A 60 4.09 -26.19 -10.13
N TYR A 61 3.92 -27.44 -9.70
CA TYR A 61 4.35 -27.89 -8.37
C TYR A 61 5.88 -27.87 -8.27
N ALA A 62 6.41 -27.17 -7.26
CA ALA A 62 7.83 -27.09 -6.92
C ALA A 62 8.77 -27.01 -8.15
N PRO A 63 8.74 -25.91 -8.93
CA PRO A 63 9.55 -25.72 -10.14
C PRO A 63 11.06 -25.83 -9.91
N GLY A 64 11.51 -25.73 -8.65
CA GLY A 64 12.89 -25.91 -8.24
C GLY A 64 13.50 -24.60 -7.78
N ASP A 65 14.37 -24.03 -8.61
CA ASP A 65 15.21 -22.89 -8.26
C ASP A 65 14.51 -21.52 -8.47
N PRO A 66 15.10 -20.41 -7.99
CA PRO A 66 14.50 -19.08 -8.11
C PRO A 66 14.12 -18.66 -9.53
N GLU A 67 14.96 -19.00 -10.51
CA GLU A 67 14.78 -18.72 -11.94
C GLU A 67 13.58 -19.47 -12.50
N ALA A 68 13.42 -20.75 -12.13
CA ALA A 68 12.26 -21.55 -12.52
C ALA A 68 10.96 -20.99 -11.94
N TRP A 69 10.98 -20.55 -10.67
CA TRP A 69 9.84 -19.87 -10.06
C TRP A 69 9.50 -18.56 -10.76
N ALA A 70 10.47 -17.67 -10.94
CA ALA A 70 10.28 -16.39 -11.61
C ALA A 70 9.70 -16.58 -13.03
N THR A 71 10.24 -17.55 -13.77
CA THR A 71 9.77 -17.89 -15.12
C THR A 71 8.34 -18.44 -15.12
N ALA A 72 8.01 -19.34 -14.18
CA ALA A 72 6.67 -19.92 -14.09
C ALA A 72 5.62 -18.85 -13.76
N VAL A 73 5.93 -17.96 -12.82
CA VAL A 73 5.03 -16.87 -12.43
C VAL A 73 4.91 -15.83 -13.55
N ALA A 74 5.99 -15.47 -14.25
CA ALA A 74 5.95 -14.57 -15.40
C ALA A 74 5.09 -15.11 -16.54
N ARG A 75 5.27 -16.39 -16.89
CA ARG A 75 4.46 -17.06 -17.93
C ARG A 75 2.98 -17.08 -17.56
N LEU A 76 2.65 -17.34 -16.29
CA LEU A 76 1.25 -17.36 -15.86
C LEU A 76 0.68 -15.95 -15.77
N LEU A 77 1.23 -15.11 -14.89
CA LEU A 77 0.65 -13.82 -14.54
C LEU A 77 0.89 -12.78 -15.62
N GLY A 78 2.12 -12.64 -16.11
CA GLY A 78 2.49 -11.60 -17.08
C GLY A 78 2.11 -11.92 -18.52
N GLU A 79 2.36 -13.14 -18.98
CA GLU A 79 2.09 -13.54 -20.38
C GLU A 79 0.65 -14.02 -20.58
N ARG A 80 0.19 -15.01 -19.79
CA ARG A 80 -1.15 -15.62 -19.99
C ARG A 80 -2.30 -14.79 -19.41
N CYS A 81 -2.11 -14.21 -18.22
CA CYS A 81 -3.16 -13.42 -17.54
C CYS A 81 -3.04 -11.92 -17.77
N ASP A 82 -1.98 -11.46 -18.46
CA ASP A 82 -1.74 -10.06 -18.82
C ASP A 82 -1.66 -9.09 -17.63
N PHE A 83 -1.24 -9.56 -16.45
CA PHE A 83 -0.95 -8.69 -15.32
C PHE A 83 0.28 -7.82 -15.62
N ARG A 84 0.03 -6.55 -15.93
CA ARG A 84 1.08 -5.56 -16.20
C ARG A 84 0.59 -4.14 -15.97
N GLY A 85 1.52 -3.21 -15.85
CA GLY A 85 1.22 -1.80 -15.72
C GLY A 85 1.31 -1.03 -17.03
N ALA A 86 0.88 0.23 -16.98
CA ALA A 86 1.14 1.23 -18.00
C ALA A 86 1.23 2.63 -17.34
N PRO A 87 1.88 3.62 -17.98
CA PRO A 87 1.94 4.98 -17.45
C PRO A 87 0.56 5.59 -17.11
N ALA A 88 -0.48 5.20 -17.84
CA ALA A 88 -1.85 5.66 -17.58
C ALA A 88 -2.41 5.17 -16.24
N ASP A 89 -1.92 4.03 -15.71
CA ASP A 89 -2.39 3.44 -14.45
C ASP A 89 -2.00 4.29 -13.23
N TYR A 90 -0.94 5.10 -13.29
CA TYR A 90 -0.57 6.06 -12.24
C TYR A 90 -1.65 7.13 -11.98
N ARG A 91 -2.57 7.33 -12.92
CA ARG A 91 -3.64 8.31 -12.79
C ARG A 91 -4.92 7.74 -12.17
N ARG A 92 -4.95 6.45 -11.85
CA ARG A 92 -6.15 5.70 -11.45
C ARG A 92 -6.07 5.24 -10.00
N LEU A 93 -7.09 5.56 -9.21
CA LEU A 93 -7.21 5.03 -7.85
C LEU A 93 -7.33 3.50 -7.87
N GLU A 94 -8.06 2.96 -8.84
CA GLU A 94 -8.32 1.52 -8.96
C GLU A 94 -7.04 0.71 -9.19
N SER A 95 -5.97 1.35 -9.66
CA SER A 95 -4.65 0.72 -9.81
C SER A 95 -3.94 0.51 -8.46
N SER A 96 -4.49 1.05 -7.37
CA SER A 96 -4.05 0.86 -5.99
C SER A 96 -4.99 -0.02 -5.15
N LEU A 97 -6.04 -0.62 -5.75
CA LEU A 97 -7.03 -1.44 -5.04
C LEU A 97 -6.96 -2.89 -5.53
N LEU A 98 -6.71 -3.85 -4.63
CA LEU A 98 -6.39 -5.22 -5.02
C LEU A 98 -7.52 -5.90 -5.82
N HIS A 99 -8.78 -5.76 -5.40
CA HIS A 99 -9.93 -6.33 -6.11
C HIS A 99 -10.06 -5.79 -7.55
N GLN A 100 -9.76 -4.51 -7.73
CA GLN A 100 -9.78 -3.86 -9.05
C GLN A 100 -8.61 -4.31 -9.93
N VAL A 101 -7.42 -4.50 -9.35
CA VAL A 101 -6.24 -5.00 -10.07
C VAL A 101 -6.45 -6.45 -10.49
N LEU A 102 -7.04 -7.29 -9.64
CA LEU A 102 -7.43 -8.66 -10.00
C LEU A 102 -8.43 -8.68 -11.16
N ARG A 103 -9.42 -7.78 -11.16
CA ARG A 103 -10.42 -7.69 -12.24
C ARG A 103 -9.82 -7.16 -13.55
N ARG A 104 -9.08 -6.06 -13.49
CA ARG A 104 -8.57 -5.33 -14.66
C ARG A 104 -7.26 -5.91 -15.20
N ARG A 105 -6.55 -6.71 -14.41
CA ARG A 105 -5.17 -7.18 -14.66
C ARG A 105 -4.18 -6.01 -14.87
N ARG A 106 -4.51 -4.83 -14.35
CA ARG A 106 -3.76 -3.57 -14.48
C ARG A 106 -3.66 -2.90 -13.13
N GLY A 107 -2.47 -2.42 -12.76
CA GLY A 107 -2.22 -1.82 -11.46
C GLY A 107 -0.91 -1.04 -11.38
N LEU A 108 -0.64 -0.46 -10.21
CA LEU A 108 0.67 0.10 -9.88
C LEU A 108 1.68 -1.01 -9.58
N PRO A 109 3.00 -0.72 -9.65
CA PRO A 109 4.04 -1.73 -9.42
C PRO A 109 3.83 -2.51 -8.12
N ILE A 110 3.46 -1.83 -7.03
CA ILE A 110 3.24 -2.46 -5.74
C ILE A 110 2.02 -3.38 -5.69
N LEU A 111 0.87 -3.02 -6.28
CA LEU A 111 -0.30 -3.91 -6.24
C LEU A 111 -0.18 -5.07 -7.20
N LEU A 112 0.45 -4.88 -8.36
CA LEU A 112 0.82 -6.00 -9.23
C LEU A 112 1.76 -6.95 -8.49
N SER A 113 2.72 -6.41 -7.74
CA SER A 113 3.61 -7.20 -6.89
C SER A 113 2.86 -7.92 -5.77
N VAL A 114 1.84 -7.33 -5.15
CA VAL A 114 0.98 -8.04 -4.19
C VAL A 114 0.34 -9.25 -4.85
N VAL A 115 -0.27 -9.13 -6.03
CA VAL A 115 -0.84 -10.28 -6.75
C VAL A 115 0.22 -11.37 -6.97
N TRP A 116 1.42 -11.00 -7.41
CA TRP A 116 2.52 -11.93 -7.64
C TRP A 116 2.98 -12.64 -6.37
N LEU A 117 3.19 -11.90 -5.29
CA LEU A 117 3.59 -12.44 -3.99
C LEU A 117 2.55 -13.43 -3.47
N GLU A 118 1.28 -13.04 -3.54
CA GLU A 118 0.18 -13.82 -3.01
C GLU A 118 -0.03 -15.12 -3.80
N VAL A 119 0.01 -15.06 -5.12
CA VAL A 119 -0.11 -16.25 -5.97
C VAL A 119 1.09 -17.19 -5.80
N ALA A 120 2.31 -16.66 -5.81
CA ALA A 120 3.52 -17.47 -5.69
C ALA A 120 3.65 -18.10 -4.29
N ARG A 121 3.36 -17.36 -3.23
CA ARG A 121 3.43 -17.85 -1.84
C ARG A 121 2.43 -18.96 -1.58
N ARG A 122 1.19 -18.82 -2.07
CA ARG A 122 0.16 -19.88 -2.02
C ARG A 122 0.58 -21.16 -2.72
N ALA A 123 1.34 -21.04 -3.81
CA ALA A 123 1.94 -22.18 -4.52
C ALA A 123 3.19 -22.75 -3.82
N GLY A 124 3.63 -22.17 -2.69
CA GLY A 124 4.77 -22.63 -1.91
C GLY A 124 6.12 -22.03 -2.34
N ALA A 125 6.14 -20.98 -3.16
CA ALA A 125 7.38 -20.34 -3.58
C ALA A 125 8.06 -19.57 -2.43
N PRO A 126 9.40 -19.64 -2.30
CA PRO A 126 10.15 -18.68 -1.49
C PRO A 126 10.14 -17.33 -2.21
N VAL A 127 9.29 -16.41 -1.75
CA VAL A 127 9.04 -15.13 -2.45
C VAL A 127 8.91 -13.97 -1.46
N TYR A 128 9.45 -12.81 -1.82
CA TYR A 128 9.44 -11.60 -1.00
C TYR A 128 9.30 -10.33 -1.86
N GLY A 129 8.73 -9.27 -1.29
CA GLY A 129 8.62 -7.97 -1.97
C GLY A 129 9.84 -7.10 -1.69
N VAL A 130 10.22 -6.26 -2.65
CA VAL A 130 11.32 -5.30 -2.49
C VAL A 130 10.84 -3.90 -2.84
N ALA A 131 10.94 -3.00 -1.87
CA ALA A 131 10.37 -1.67 -1.91
C ALA A 131 11.36 -0.61 -2.46
N LEU A 132 11.88 -0.81 -3.67
CA LEU A 132 12.80 0.12 -4.33
C LEU A 132 12.22 1.54 -4.42
N PRO A 133 12.98 2.62 -4.19
CA PRO A 133 12.47 3.98 -4.41
C PRO A 133 11.81 4.18 -5.79
N GLY A 134 10.60 4.73 -5.82
CA GLY A 134 9.82 4.97 -7.04
C GLY A 134 9.24 3.74 -7.74
N HIS A 135 9.58 2.51 -7.31
CA HIS A 135 9.09 1.28 -7.91
C HIS A 135 8.75 0.21 -6.86
N PHE A 136 8.36 -0.99 -7.27
CA PHE A 136 8.25 -2.15 -6.37
C PHE A 136 8.41 -3.42 -7.20
N VAL A 137 9.20 -4.36 -6.70
CA VAL A 137 9.56 -5.59 -7.44
C VAL A 137 9.41 -6.81 -6.53
N VAL A 138 9.49 -8.00 -7.13
CA VAL A 138 9.37 -9.28 -6.41
C VAL A 138 10.67 -10.05 -6.52
N GLY A 139 11.16 -10.56 -5.40
CA GLY A 139 12.28 -11.48 -5.34
C GLY A 139 11.83 -12.92 -5.12
N PHE A 140 12.45 -13.85 -5.83
CA PHE A 140 12.31 -15.30 -5.65
C PHE A 140 13.61 -15.87 -5.09
N GLY A 141 13.53 -16.79 -4.12
CA GLY A 141 14.69 -17.41 -3.48
C GLY A 141 15.05 -16.82 -2.11
N ASP A 142 16.33 -16.93 -1.75
CA ASP A 142 16.85 -16.41 -0.47
C ASP A 142 17.30 -14.95 -0.64
N PRO A 143 16.71 -13.97 0.06
CA PRO A 143 17.09 -12.55 -0.04
C PRO A 143 18.55 -12.27 0.34
N HIS A 144 19.19 -13.16 1.10
CA HIS A 144 20.60 -13.05 1.49
C HIS A 144 21.51 -14.05 0.76
N GLY A 145 20.93 -14.83 -0.16
CA GLY A 145 21.60 -15.88 -0.91
C GLY A 145 21.27 -15.80 -2.40
N ARG A 146 21.06 -16.97 -3.02
CA ARG A 146 20.68 -17.06 -4.43
C ARG A 146 19.22 -16.61 -4.60
N HIS A 147 19.02 -15.56 -5.39
CA HIS A 147 17.70 -15.03 -5.71
C HIS A 147 17.64 -14.40 -7.11
N VAL A 148 16.42 -14.17 -7.58
CA VAL A 148 16.12 -13.45 -8.83
C VAL A 148 15.07 -12.39 -8.54
N LEU A 149 15.29 -11.18 -9.05
CA LEU A 149 14.29 -10.12 -9.03
C LEU A 149 13.50 -10.13 -10.34
N ALA A 150 12.19 -9.94 -10.25
CA ALA A 150 11.28 -9.77 -11.38
C ALA A 150 10.44 -8.51 -11.18
N ASP A 151 10.09 -7.85 -12.28
CA ASP A 151 9.25 -6.66 -12.30
C ASP A 151 7.81 -6.99 -12.73
N PRO A 152 6.84 -7.08 -11.81
CA PRO A 152 5.44 -7.32 -12.16
C PRO A 152 4.79 -6.21 -12.97
N PHE A 153 5.29 -4.97 -12.89
CA PHE A 153 4.79 -3.87 -13.70
C PHE A 153 5.12 -4.08 -15.18
N ASP A 154 6.28 -4.67 -15.46
CA ASP A 154 6.74 -5.03 -16.80
C ASP A 154 6.47 -6.52 -17.14
N GLY A 155 5.37 -7.06 -16.61
CA GLY A 155 4.91 -8.42 -16.92
C GLY A 155 5.84 -9.53 -16.42
N GLY A 156 6.71 -9.25 -15.46
CA GLY A 156 7.63 -10.24 -14.89
C GLY A 156 9.04 -10.20 -15.43
N ARG A 157 9.43 -9.14 -16.15
CA ARG A 157 10.79 -9.02 -16.69
C ARG A 157 11.83 -9.24 -15.56
N PRO A 158 12.77 -10.18 -15.72
CA PRO A 158 13.87 -10.32 -14.77
C PRO A 158 14.71 -9.05 -14.71
N LEU A 159 15.12 -8.67 -13.50
CA LEU A 159 15.95 -7.48 -13.26
C LEU A 159 17.37 -7.89 -12.89
N SER A 160 18.34 -7.33 -13.60
CA SER A 160 19.74 -7.34 -13.18
C SER A 160 19.98 -6.30 -12.07
N GLY A 161 21.15 -6.36 -11.43
CA GLY A 161 21.57 -5.33 -10.49
C GLY A 161 21.67 -3.94 -11.13
N GLU A 162 22.07 -3.87 -12.41
CA GLU A 162 22.10 -2.62 -13.17
C GLU A 162 20.69 -2.08 -13.41
N ASP A 163 19.73 -2.92 -13.81
CA ASP A 163 18.32 -2.52 -13.97
C ASP A 163 17.76 -1.91 -12.68
N ALA A 164 18.00 -2.56 -11.53
CA ALA A 164 17.57 -2.07 -10.23
C ALA A 164 18.22 -0.72 -9.88
N ALA A 165 19.52 -0.56 -10.18
CA ALA A 165 20.22 0.70 -9.98
C ALA A 165 19.65 1.82 -10.87
N PHE A 166 19.31 1.54 -12.13
CA PHE A 166 18.68 2.51 -13.03
C PHE A 166 17.30 2.95 -12.52
N LEU A 167 16.48 2.01 -12.02
CA LEU A 167 15.17 2.35 -11.44
C LEU A 167 15.33 3.30 -10.24
N VAL A 168 16.25 3.02 -9.33
CA VAL A 168 16.49 3.86 -8.15
C VAL A 168 17.07 5.22 -8.51
N ALA A 169 18.06 5.26 -9.41
CA ALA A 169 18.66 6.49 -9.87
C ALA A 169 17.62 7.39 -10.57
N GLY A 170 16.73 6.81 -11.39
CA GLY A 170 15.64 7.54 -12.04
C GLY A 170 14.63 8.14 -11.06
N ALA A 171 14.37 7.46 -9.94
CA ALA A 171 13.40 7.91 -8.93
C ALA A 171 13.97 8.90 -7.92
N THR A 172 15.25 8.79 -7.57
CA THR A 172 15.85 9.52 -6.42
C THR A 172 16.98 10.45 -6.82
N GLY A 173 17.59 10.25 -8.00
CA GLY A 173 18.87 10.87 -8.36
C GLY A 173 20.07 10.33 -7.59
N ALA A 174 19.90 9.28 -6.76
CA ALA A 174 20.93 8.68 -5.92
C ALA A 174 21.22 7.23 -6.34
N PRO A 175 22.41 6.68 -6.02
CA PRO A 175 22.72 5.28 -6.29
C PRO A 175 21.89 4.33 -5.42
N LEU A 176 21.75 3.09 -5.89
CA LEU A 176 21.12 2.00 -5.13
C LEU A 176 21.97 1.66 -3.90
N ASP A 177 21.36 1.73 -2.71
CA ASP A 177 21.96 1.23 -1.48
C ASP A 177 21.49 -0.22 -1.25
N PRO A 178 22.36 -1.17 -0.86
CA PRO A 178 21.98 -2.56 -0.60
C PRO A 178 20.83 -2.73 0.42
N SER A 179 20.71 -1.81 1.39
CA SER A 179 19.58 -1.81 2.34
C SER A 179 18.22 -1.60 1.67
N MET A 180 18.18 -0.99 0.48
CA MET A 180 16.95 -0.82 -0.31
C MET A 180 16.46 -2.13 -0.94
N MET A 181 17.31 -3.18 -0.95
CA MET A 181 16.95 -4.51 -1.45
C MET A 181 16.41 -5.44 -0.36
N ALA A 182 16.26 -4.94 0.87
CA ALA A 182 15.71 -5.73 1.97
C ALA A 182 14.24 -6.13 1.70
N PRO A 183 13.84 -7.36 2.12
CA PRO A 183 12.45 -7.79 2.06
C PRO A 183 11.50 -6.83 2.82
N ALA A 184 10.43 -6.41 2.15
CA ALA A 184 9.37 -5.65 2.78
C ALA A 184 8.39 -6.59 3.52
N THR A 185 8.07 -6.24 4.77
CA THR A 185 7.04 -6.91 5.57
C THR A 185 5.63 -6.60 5.04
N PRO A 186 4.61 -7.42 5.36
CA PRO A 186 3.23 -7.15 4.96
C PRO A 186 2.74 -5.74 5.32
N LEU A 187 3.04 -5.27 6.55
CA LEU A 187 2.59 -3.96 7.01
C LEU A 187 3.32 -2.81 6.31
N GLU A 188 4.60 -2.96 5.96
CA GLU A 188 5.33 -1.97 5.14
C GLU A 188 4.76 -1.88 3.73
N ILE A 189 4.37 -3.02 3.14
CA ILE A 189 3.72 -3.06 1.83
C ILE A 189 2.37 -2.33 1.90
N VAL A 190 1.53 -2.64 2.89
CA VAL A 190 0.22 -1.99 3.08
C VAL A 190 0.36 -0.49 3.32
N LEU A 191 1.30 -0.06 4.16
CA LEU A 191 1.57 1.38 4.37
C LEU A 191 1.99 2.06 3.05
N ARG A 192 2.78 1.38 2.22
CA ARG A 192 3.20 1.93 0.92
C ARG A 192 2.04 1.96 -0.10
N VAL A 193 1.12 1.00 -0.06
CA VAL A 193 -0.13 1.05 -0.82
C VAL A 193 -0.96 2.28 -0.40
N LEU A 194 -1.14 2.49 0.90
CA LEU A 194 -1.86 3.65 1.43
C LEU A 194 -1.15 4.97 1.09
N ASN A 195 0.19 5.01 1.08
CA ASN A 195 0.95 6.17 0.63
C ASN A 195 0.71 6.48 -0.86
N ASN A 196 0.60 5.47 -1.73
CA ASN A 196 0.25 5.68 -3.14
C ASN A 196 -1.15 6.28 -3.29
N ILE A 197 -2.13 5.81 -2.50
CA ILE A 197 -3.50 6.34 -2.49
C ILE A 197 -3.52 7.79 -2.00
N ARG A 198 -2.80 8.09 -0.91
CA ARG A 198 -2.65 9.46 -0.39
C ARG A 198 -1.98 10.39 -1.39
N ALA A 199 -0.90 9.96 -2.04
CA ALA A 199 -0.23 10.75 -3.08
C ALA A 199 -1.16 11.02 -4.27
N TRP A 200 -1.93 10.01 -4.69
CA TRP A 200 -2.94 10.18 -5.74
C TRP A 200 -4.03 11.19 -5.33
N ALA A 201 -4.52 11.12 -4.09
CA ALA A 201 -5.58 11.99 -3.59
C ALA A 201 -5.07 13.43 -3.34
N ALA A 202 -3.87 13.61 -2.80
CA ALA A 202 -3.28 14.92 -2.51
C ALA A 202 -3.10 15.80 -3.76
N ALA A 203 -2.93 15.18 -4.93
CA ALA A 203 -2.87 15.88 -6.21
C ALA A 203 -4.25 16.35 -6.73
N ARG A 204 -5.34 16.07 -6.00
CA ARG A 204 -6.74 16.25 -6.39
C ARG A 204 -7.55 16.88 -5.25
N PRO A 205 -7.71 18.22 -5.21
CA PRO A 205 -8.41 18.91 -4.11
C PRO A 205 -9.84 18.41 -3.84
N GLU A 206 -10.50 17.87 -4.86
CA GLU A 206 -11.83 17.28 -4.77
C GLU A 206 -11.86 15.88 -4.11
N ARG A 207 -10.69 15.29 -3.85
CA ARG A 207 -10.52 13.94 -3.28
C ARG A 207 -9.96 13.93 -1.86
N THR A 208 -10.23 14.98 -1.09
CA THR A 208 -9.85 15.04 0.34
C THR A 208 -10.52 13.93 1.17
N ASP A 209 -11.66 13.40 0.73
CA ASP A 209 -12.32 12.21 1.31
C ASP A 209 -11.41 10.99 1.18
N VAL A 210 -10.84 10.78 0.00
CA VAL A 210 -9.92 9.67 -0.28
C VAL A 210 -8.63 9.79 0.51
N GLN A 211 -8.08 11.01 0.57
CA GLN A 211 -6.89 11.25 1.37
C GLN A 211 -7.15 11.00 2.85
N LEU A 212 -8.30 11.45 3.38
CA LEU A 212 -8.64 11.30 4.78
C LEU A 212 -8.74 9.83 5.20
N TRP A 213 -9.55 9.01 4.50
CA TRP A 213 -9.69 7.61 4.91
C TRP A 213 -8.37 6.85 4.77
N ALA A 214 -7.53 7.17 3.77
CA ALA A 214 -6.25 6.52 3.60
C ALA A 214 -5.25 6.88 4.72
N VAL A 215 -5.29 8.13 5.21
CA VAL A 215 -4.54 8.54 6.42
C VAL A 215 -5.08 7.82 7.66
N GLU A 216 -6.40 7.71 7.80
CA GLU A 216 -7.04 7.05 8.93
C GLU A 216 -6.69 5.57 8.99
N LEU A 217 -6.74 4.84 7.87
CA LEU A 217 -6.25 3.45 7.81
C LEU A 217 -4.75 3.35 8.11
N SER A 218 -3.93 4.30 7.62
CA SER A 218 -2.49 4.31 7.92
C SER A 218 -2.22 4.46 9.43
N LEU A 219 -3.04 5.24 10.13
CA LEU A 219 -2.98 5.42 11.59
C LEU A 219 -3.49 4.21 12.40
N LEU A 220 -4.13 3.24 11.76
CA LEU A 220 -4.55 1.99 12.41
C LEU A 220 -3.47 0.90 12.39
N LEU A 221 -2.42 1.08 11.57
CA LEU A 221 -1.29 0.16 11.54
C LEU A 221 -0.48 0.24 12.85
N PRO A 222 0.08 -0.88 13.36
CA PRO A 222 0.86 -0.88 14.60
C PRO A 222 2.07 0.07 14.60
N SER A 223 2.71 0.24 13.44
CA SER A 223 3.83 1.16 13.25
C SER A 223 3.50 2.11 12.10
N HIS A 224 3.50 3.41 12.40
CA HIS A 224 3.14 4.45 11.45
C HIS A 224 3.88 5.77 11.77
N PRO A 225 4.16 6.63 10.77
CA PRO A 225 4.79 7.92 11.02
C PRO A 225 3.92 8.85 11.88
N ALA A 226 4.50 9.50 12.89
CA ALA A 226 3.78 10.46 13.75
C ALA A 226 3.16 11.63 12.95
N ARG A 227 3.81 12.04 11.85
CA ARG A 227 3.36 13.10 10.94
C ARG A 227 1.97 12.84 10.34
N LEU A 228 1.49 11.60 10.30
CA LEU A 228 0.14 11.29 9.82
C LEU A 228 -0.96 11.92 10.67
N ARG A 229 -0.72 12.13 11.97
CA ARG A 229 -1.68 12.84 12.85
C ARG A 229 -1.85 14.29 12.41
N TYR A 230 -0.74 14.95 12.07
CA TYR A 230 -0.79 16.30 11.50
C TYR A 230 -1.53 16.33 10.17
N GLU A 231 -1.25 15.40 9.26
CA GLU A 231 -1.95 15.31 7.97
C GLU A 231 -3.46 15.10 8.15
N ARG A 232 -3.87 14.21 9.05
CA ARG A 232 -5.29 13.99 9.38
C ARG A 232 -5.93 15.27 9.91
N ALA A 233 -5.27 15.95 10.85
CA ALA A 233 -5.76 17.19 11.44
C ALA A 233 -5.99 18.28 10.38
N GLN A 234 -5.05 18.44 9.44
CA GLN A 234 -5.21 19.37 8.32
C GLN A 234 -6.40 19.03 7.42
N LEU A 235 -6.59 17.73 7.12
CA LEU A 235 -7.70 17.26 6.30
C LEU A 235 -9.06 17.45 7.00
N LEU A 236 -9.13 17.24 8.31
CA LEU A 236 -10.34 17.51 9.11
C LEU A 236 -10.72 18.99 9.04
N VAL A 237 -9.77 19.89 9.28
CA VAL A 237 -9.99 21.35 9.15
C VAL A 237 -10.42 21.72 7.73
N GLN A 238 -9.75 21.19 6.69
CA GLN A 238 -10.09 21.47 5.30
C GLN A 238 -11.51 21.01 4.94
N ARG A 239 -11.99 19.93 5.56
CA ARG A 239 -13.33 19.37 5.35
C ARG A 239 -14.39 19.97 6.28
N GLY A 240 -14.03 20.98 7.08
CA GLY A 240 -14.96 21.71 7.95
C GLY A 240 -15.15 21.08 9.33
N ASP A 241 -14.45 19.99 9.66
CA ASP A 241 -14.42 19.45 11.02
C ASP A 241 -13.35 20.17 11.85
N PHE A 242 -13.64 21.44 12.14
CA PHE A 242 -12.73 22.33 12.84
C PHE A 242 -12.45 21.89 14.28
N THR A 243 -13.43 21.27 14.94
CA THR A 243 -13.31 20.85 16.34
C THR A 243 -12.32 19.71 16.48
N HIS A 244 -12.50 18.61 15.74
CA HIS A 244 -11.58 17.48 15.80
C HIS A 244 -10.23 17.83 15.18
N GLY A 245 -10.22 18.57 14.07
CA GLY A 245 -8.99 19.03 13.45
C GLY A 245 -8.13 19.90 14.39
N ALA A 246 -8.74 20.83 15.13
CA ALA A 246 -8.02 21.63 16.11
C ALA A 246 -7.49 20.80 17.28
N GLN A 247 -8.27 19.83 17.78
CA GLN A 247 -7.82 18.96 18.86
C GLN A 247 -6.58 18.16 18.44
N GLU A 248 -6.58 17.57 17.24
CA GLU A 248 -5.44 16.79 16.77
C GLU A 248 -4.18 17.63 16.51
N LEU A 249 -4.35 18.90 16.08
CA LEU A 249 -3.24 19.84 15.99
C LEU A 249 -2.62 20.13 17.36
N GLU A 250 -3.43 20.23 18.42
CA GLU A 250 -2.95 20.42 19.79
C GLU A 250 -2.23 19.17 20.30
N ASP A 251 -2.82 17.98 20.14
CA ASP A 251 -2.22 16.72 20.54
C ASP A 251 -0.86 16.50 19.84
N TYR A 252 -0.79 16.79 18.54
CA TYR A 252 0.46 16.69 17.79
C TYR A 252 1.50 17.74 18.22
N ALA A 253 1.07 18.94 18.57
CA ALA A 253 1.94 19.98 19.12
C ALA A 253 2.54 19.57 20.47
N GLU A 254 1.80 18.88 21.33
CA GLU A 254 2.30 18.38 22.61
C GLU A 254 3.43 17.36 22.42
N VAL A 255 3.27 16.44 21.47
CA VAL A 255 4.31 15.45 21.14
C VAL A 255 5.58 16.11 20.61
N LEU A 256 5.45 17.16 19.80
CA LEU A 256 6.61 17.87 19.23
C LEU A 256 7.25 18.87 20.19
N ALA A 257 6.53 19.41 21.17
CA ALA A 257 7.00 20.50 22.02
C ALA A 257 8.39 20.27 22.68
N PRO A 258 8.76 19.06 23.15
CA PRO A 258 10.08 18.81 23.71
C PRO A 258 11.24 18.90 22.70
N MET A 259 10.98 18.63 21.43
CA MET A 259 11.99 18.55 20.37
C MET A 259 12.00 19.79 19.47
N GLU A 260 10.82 20.34 19.18
CA GLU A 260 10.60 21.45 18.26
C GLU A 260 9.58 22.47 18.83
N PRO A 261 9.97 23.28 19.83
CA PRO A 261 9.05 24.17 20.53
C PRO A 261 8.40 25.22 19.61
N ASN A 262 9.14 25.73 18.63
CA ASN A 262 8.63 26.72 17.67
C ASN A 262 7.58 26.10 16.72
N THR A 263 7.80 24.86 16.27
CA THR A 263 6.82 24.11 15.45
C THR A 263 5.56 23.86 16.26
N ALA A 264 5.69 23.42 17.51
CA ALA A 264 4.56 23.20 18.41
C ALA A 264 3.73 24.46 18.66
N GLU A 265 4.37 25.62 18.85
CA GLU A 265 3.65 26.89 19.01
C GLU A 265 2.88 27.28 17.73
N SER A 266 3.48 27.07 16.56
CA SER A 266 2.82 27.29 15.27
C SER A 266 1.56 26.42 15.12
N LEU A 267 1.64 25.14 15.49
CA LEU A 267 0.52 24.21 15.47
C LEU A 267 -0.60 24.64 16.43
N ARG A 268 -0.27 25.08 17.65
CA ARG A 268 -1.27 25.63 18.59
C ARG A 268 -1.96 26.88 18.06
N ARG A 269 -1.25 27.74 17.31
CA ARG A 269 -1.87 28.89 16.62
C ARG A 269 -2.83 28.43 15.53
N GLN A 270 -2.47 27.43 14.74
CA GLN A 270 -3.35 26.83 13.73
C GLN A 270 -4.61 26.22 14.36
N ALA A 271 -4.48 25.52 15.49
CA ALA A 271 -5.61 24.95 16.23
C ALA A 271 -6.61 26.02 16.71
N ARG A 272 -6.10 27.12 17.28
CA ARG A 272 -6.94 28.27 17.68
C ARG A 272 -7.64 28.91 16.48
N ALA A 273 -6.94 29.05 15.35
CA ALA A 273 -7.52 29.58 14.13
C ALA A 273 -8.65 28.68 13.61
N ALA A 274 -8.47 27.36 13.60
CA ALA A 274 -9.51 26.41 13.22
C ALA A 274 -10.74 26.53 14.15
N ARG A 275 -10.56 26.55 15.48
CA ARG A 275 -11.67 26.75 16.43
C ARG A 275 -12.42 28.07 16.22
N ALA A 276 -11.72 29.12 15.81
CA ALA A 276 -12.35 30.41 15.53
C ALA A 276 -13.30 30.38 14.33
N MET A 277 -13.13 29.43 13.39
CA MET A 277 -14.02 29.26 12.21
C MET A 277 -15.40 28.66 12.57
N LEU A 278 -15.64 28.29 13.83
CA LEU A 278 -16.95 27.84 14.32
C LEU A 278 -17.91 29.00 14.66
N ASN A 279 -17.40 30.24 14.74
CA ASN A 279 -18.18 31.46 15.03
C ASN A 279 -18.50 32.23 13.75
#